data_AF-A0A3P9IAV1-F1
#
_entry.id   AF-A0A3P9IAV1-F1
#
_cell.length_a   1.000
_cell.length_b   1.000
_cell.length_c   1.000
_cell.angle_alpha   90.00
_cell.angle_beta   90.00
_cell.angle_gamma   90.00
#
_symmetry.space_group_name_H-M   'P 1'
#
loop_
_entity.id
_entity.type
_entity.pdbx_description
1 polymer ?
#
loop_
_entity_poly.entity_id
_entity_poly.type
_entity_poly.pdbx_seq_one_letter_code
_entity_poly.pdbx_strand_id
1 'polypeptide(L)'
;MESITVTTSVVGPDEFDRNVPRICGVCGDKATGFHFNAMTCEGCKGFFRRSMKRKASFTCPFNGSCNITKDNRRHCQACRLKRCIDIGMMKEFILTDEEVQRKKEMIMKRKEEEAAREAMRPRLNEEQARIISSLVEAHHKTYDASYSDFSRFRVSPAHFFFSNPYLSRLFTCHATESVDTKMNFSSLLMMYQDGVNSPDSSEEDTKLSMLPHLADLVSYSIQKVIGFAKMIPGFRDLTAEDQIALLKSSAIEIIMLRSNQSFSLEDMSWSCGGADFKYCINDVTKAGHTLELLEPLVKFQVGLKKLNLHEEEHVLLMAICLLSPDRPGVQDHARIEQLQDRLSEALQAYIRVNHPGGRLLYAKMIQKLADLRSLNEEHSKQYRSLSFQPEHSMQLTPLVLEVFGSEVS
;
A
#
# COMPACT_ATOMS: atom_id res chain seq x y z
N MET A 1 40.21 62.17 1.21
CA MET A 1 39.11 61.65 2.06
C MET A 1 38.82 60.25 1.56
N GLU A 2 39.48 59.26 2.15
CA GLU A 2 39.26 57.84 1.87
C GLU A 2 38.64 57.21 3.11
N SER A 3 37.48 56.58 2.91
CA SER A 3 36.67 55.93 3.93
C SER A 3 37.26 54.57 4.27
N ILE A 4 37.73 54.41 5.50
CA ILE A 4 38.16 53.12 6.05
C ILE A 4 36.92 52.36 6.53
N THR A 5 36.54 51.32 5.80
CA THR A 5 35.50 50.36 6.18
C THR A 5 36.07 49.34 7.16
N VAL A 6 35.65 49.42 8.43
CA VAL A 6 35.96 48.42 9.45
C VAL A 6 35.06 47.20 9.25
N THR A 7 35.65 46.09 8.83
CA THR A 7 34.98 44.80 8.65
C THR A 7 34.73 44.15 10.01
N THR A 8 33.47 43.99 10.40
CA THR A 8 33.06 43.21 11.57
C THR A 8 32.80 41.77 11.14
N SER A 9 33.77 40.89 11.38
CA SER A 9 33.60 39.45 11.18
C SER A 9 32.69 38.88 12.27
N VAL A 10 31.44 38.61 11.87
CA VAL A 10 30.47 37.84 12.65
C VAL A 10 30.90 36.37 12.60
N VAL A 11 31.45 35.85 13.69
CA VAL A 11 31.78 34.43 13.83
C VAL A 11 30.49 33.68 14.17
N GLY A 12 30.12 32.72 13.31
CA GLY A 12 28.92 31.90 13.43
C GLY A 12 28.95 30.93 14.62
N PRO A 13 27.80 30.36 15.01
CA PRO A 13 27.69 29.54 16.20
C PRO A 13 27.83 28.05 15.87
N ASP A 14 29.03 27.52 15.56
CA ASP A 14 29.31 26.07 15.71
C ASP A 14 30.75 25.59 15.41
N GLU A 15 31.78 26.26 15.92
CA GLU A 15 33.12 25.64 16.03
C GLU A 15 33.69 25.81 17.44
N PHE A 16 33.30 24.91 18.35
CA PHE A 16 33.96 24.79 19.66
C PHE A 16 34.56 23.40 19.81
N ASP A 17 35.89 23.35 19.81
CA ASP A 17 36.70 22.16 20.03
C ASP A 17 36.21 21.37 21.26
N ARG A 18 35.82 20.11 21.04
CA ARG A 18 35.29 19.21 22.08
C ARG A 18 36.35 18.77 23.09
N ASN A 19 37.64 19.00 22.81
CA ASN A 19 38.75 18.53 23.64
C ASN A 19 39.28 19.55 24.66
N VAL A 20 38.74 20.78 24.70
CA VAL A 20 39.14 21.79 25.70
C VAL A 20 38.27 21.68 26.96
N PRO A 21 38.84 21.48 28.16
CA PRO A 21 38.09 21.48 29.41
C PRO A 21 37.33 22.80 29.60
N ARG A 22 36.00 22.75 29.56
CA ARG A 22 35.15 23.92 29.83
C ARG A 22 35.14 24.17 31.34
N ILE A 23 35.79 25.25 31.76
CA ILE A 23 35.91 25.63 33.18
C ILE A 23 34.94 26.77 33.49
N CYS A 24 34.28 26.71 34.64
CA CYS A 24 33.36 27.75 35.10
C CYS A 24 34.14 28.99 35.54
N GLY A 25 33.89 30.14 34.89
CA GLY A 25 34.58 31.40 35.20
C GLY A 25 34.37 31.94 36.63
N VAL A 26 33.38 31.41 37.36
CA VAL A 26 33.08 31.82 38.74
C VAL A 26 33.87 31.02 39.78
N CYS A 27 33.95 29.70 39.64
CA CYS A 27 34.42 28.82 40.71
C CYS A 27 35.42 27.74 40.28
N GLY A 28 35.81 27.69 39.00
CA GLY A 28 36.74 26.68 38.50
C GLY A 28 36.16 25.26 38.34
N ASP A 29 34.90 25.02 38.71
CA ASP A 29 34.23 23.72 38.49
C ASP A 29 33.96 23.46 37.00
N LYS A 30 33.63 22.22 36.63
CA LYS A 30 33.30 21.86 35.24
C LYS A 30 32.09 22.65 34.75
N ALA A 31 32.27 23.46 33.71
CA ALA A 31 31.20 24.22 33.09
C ALA A 31 30.34 23.33 32.21
N THR A 32 29.04 23.59 32.25
CA THR A 32 28.02 22.87 31.48
C THR A 32 27.65 23.60 30.19
N GLY A 33 28.05 24.86 30.05
CA GLY A 33 27.76 25.70 28.88
C GLY A 33 27.69 27.17 29.25
N PHE A 34 27.26 27.99 28.29
CA PHE A 34 26.94 29.38 28.52
C PHE A 34 25.58 29.50 29.23
N HIS A 35 25.57 30.16 30.37
CA HIS A 35 24.37 30.49 31.12
C HIS A 35 24.36 31.97 31.40
N PHE A 36 23.28 32.65 31.00
CA PHE A 36 23.14 34.10 31.16
C PHE A 36 24.33 34.88 30.60
N ASN A 37 24.81 34.51 29.40
CA ASN A 37 25.96 35.10 28.70
C ASN A 37 27.37 34.78 29.24
N ALA A 38 27.53 33.81 30.16
CA ALA A 38 28.86 33.39 30.62
C ALA A 38 29.03 31.88 30.77
N MET A 39 30.24 31.37 30.48
CA MET A 39 30.60 29.95 30.65
C MET A 39 30.61 29.55 32.13
N THR A 40 29.61 28.79 32.57
CA THR A 40 29.45 28.45 34.00
C THR A 40 28.96 27.01 34.25
N CYS A 41 29.12 26.55 35.49
CA CYS A 41 28.54 25.30 35.97
C CYS A 41 27.07 25.51 36.41
N GLU A 42 26.30 24.42 36.52
CA GLU A 42 24.91 24.45 37.02
C GLU A 42 24.78 25.06 38.43
N GLY A 43 25.80 24.89 39.27
CA GLY A 43 25.83 25.46 40.62
C GLY A 43 25.83 27.00 40.60
N CYS A 44 26.62 27.62 39.74
CA CYS A 44 26.73 29.08 39.62
C CYS A 44 25.57 29.68 38.79
N LYS A 45 25.09 28.97 37.76
CA LYS A 45 23.83 29.28 37.06
C LYS A 45 22.66 29.38 38.03
N GLY A 46 22.43 28.33 38.84
CA GLY A 46 21.33 28.30 39.79
C GLY A 46 21.46 29.35 40.89
N PHE A 47 22.67 29.60 41.37
CA PHE A 47 22.96 30.66 42.35
C PHE A 47 22.63 32.05 41.78
N PHE A 48 23.19 32.41 40.62
CA PHE A 48 22.96 33.70 39.98
C PHE A 48 21.48 33.95 39.72
N ARG A 49 20.77 32.97 39.14
CA ARG A 49 19.32 33.06 38.89
C ARG A 49 18.53 33.36 40.17
N ARG A 50 18.80 32.64 41.26
CA ARG A 50 18.09 32.84 42.55
C ARG A 50 18.43 34.20 43.17
N SER A 51 19.70 34.58 43.15
CA SER A 51 20.15 35.86 43.72
C SER A 51 19.54 37.05 42.98
N MET A 52 19.49 37.02 41.64
CA MET A 52 18.87 38.08 40.84
C MET A 52 17.34 38.11 40.98
N LYS A 53 16.65 36.96 40.91
CA LYS A 53 15.17 36.92 41.08
C LYS A 53 14.71 37.43 42.45
N ARG A 54 15.44 37.07 43.52
CA ARG A 54 15.10 37.48 44.90
C ARG A 54 15.62 38.88 45.25
N LYS A 55 16.31 39.57 44.34
CA LYS A 55 17.03 40.82 44.61
C LYS A 55 17.90 40.70 45.88
N ALA A 56 18.60 39.58 46.01
CA ALA A 56 19.34 39.25 47.23
C ALA A 56 20.51 40.22 47.44
N SER A 57 20.57 40.83 48.63
CA SER A 57 21.72 41.58 49.09
C SER A 57 22.53 40.71 50.03
N PHE A 58 23.83 40.56 49.76
CA PHE A 58 24.74 39.78 50.59
C PHE A 58 25.86 40.66 51.08
N THR A 59 26.22 40.53 52.36
CA THR A 59 27.39 41.16 52.95
C THR A 59 28.54 40.16 52.98
N CYS A 60 29.75 40.60 52.61
CA CYS A 60 30.93 39.76 52.75
C CYS A 60 31.29 39.65 54.24
N PRO A 61 31.46 38.44 54.79
CA PRO A 61 31.93 38.27 56.17
C PRO A 61 33.45 38.48 56.31
N PHE A 62 34.13 38.83 55.21
CA PHE A 62 35.59 39.04 55.12
C PHE A 62 35.86 40.39 54.42
N ASN A 63 36.97 40.52 53.69
CA ASN A 63 37.43 41.79 53.09
C ASN A 63 36.83 42.14 51.71
N GLY A 64 35.74 41.48 51.29
CA GLY A 64 35.11 41.75 49.99
C GLY A 64 35.86 41.24 48.74
N SER A 65 36.97 40.53 48.92
CA SER A 65 37.87 40.03 47.85
C SER A 65 38.10 38.51 47.88
N CYS A 66 37.15 37.73 48.41
CA CYS A 66 37.31 36.27 48.53
C CYS A 66 37.53 35.60 47.16
N ASN A 67 38.57 34.76 47.06
CA ASN A 67 38.78 33.89 45.91
C ASN A 67 37.75 32.76 45.90
N ILE A 68 36.96 32.64 44.83
CA ILE A 68 35.86 31.69 44.71
C ILE A 68 36.32 30.43 43.96
N THR A 69 36.25 29.28 44.61
CA THR A 69 36.61 27.96 44.09
C THR A 69 35.45 26.97 44.24
N LYS A 70 35.56 25.78 43.65
CA LYS A 70 34.53 24.73 43.72
C LYS A 70 34.16 24.38 45.16
N ASP A 71 35.16 24.29 46.02
CA ASP A 71 35.04 23.85 47.40
C ASP A 71 34.55 25.00 48.28
N ASN A 72 35.01 26.22 48.00
CA ASN A 72 34.73 27.35 48.88
C ASN A 72 33.55 28.25 48.46
N ARG A 73 32.96 28.05 47.26
CA ARG A 73 31.87 28.89 46.71
C ARG A 73 30.60 29.00 47.56
N ARG A 74 30.49 28.32 48.70
CA ARG A 74 29.38 28.48 49.64
C ARG A 74 29.69 29.41 50.81
N HIS A 75 30.97 29.69 51.09
CA HIS A 75 31.42 30.46 52.27
C HIS A 75 31.14 31.96 52.17
N CYS A 76 31.13 32.54 50.97
CA CYS A 76 30.82 33.94 50.77
C CYS A 76 29.91 34.15 49.55
N GLN A 77 28.63 34.40 49.80
CA GLN A 77 27.65 34.66 48.75
C GLN A 77 27.86 36.03 48.08
N ALA A 78 28.35 37.03 48.82
CA ALA A 78 28.64 38.37 48.30
C ALA A 78 29.72 38.35 47.22
N CYS A 79 30.91 37.81 47.53
CA CYS A 79 32.00 37.71 46.56
C CYS A 79 31.66 36.74 45.42
N ARG A 80 30.85 35.71 45.66
CA ARG A 80 30.37 34.83 44.59
C ARG A 80 29.44 35.56 43.61
N LEU A 81 28.47 36.33 44.11
CA LEU A 81 27.55 37.09 43.25
C LEU A 81 28.30 38.17 42.47
N LYS A 82 29.22 38.88 43.15
CA LYS A 82 30.13 39.83 42.50
C LYS A 82 30.88 39.14 41.35
N ARG A 83 31.51 37.99 41.61
CA ARG A 83 32.23 37.24 40.58
C ARG A 83 31.34 36.79 39.43
N CYS A 84 30.09 36.41 39.67
CA CYS A 84 29.14 36.10 38.59
C CYS A 84 28.92 37.30 37.66
N ILE A 85 28.76 38.50 38.21
CA ILE A 85 28.58 39.73 37.44
C ILE A 85 29.88 40.10 36.71
N ASP A 86 31.02 40.01 37.39
CA ASP A 86 32.34 40.35 36.83
C ASP A 86 32.71 39.51 35.60
N ILE A 87 32.25 38.25 35.53
CA ILE A 87 32.47 37.39 34.35
C ILE A 87 31.43 37.58 33.24
N GLY A 88 30.52 38.55 33.38
CA GLY A 88 29.54 38.90 32.36
C GLY A 88 28.21 38.13 32.43
N MET A 89 27.82 37.57 33.59
CA MET A 89 26.47 37.03 33.74
C MET A 89 25.44 38.18 33.77
N MET A 90 24.46 38.12 32.88
CA MET A 90 23.46 39.18 32.65
C MET A 90 22.08 38.78 33.18
N LYS A 91 21.45 39.63 33.99
CA LYS A 91 20.13 39.34 34.59
C LYS A 91 19.01 39.38 33.55
N GLU A 92 19.22 40.10 32.45
CA GLU A 92 18.29 40.30 31.34
C GLU A 92 17.97 38.99 30.62
N PHE A 93 18.83 37.97 30.74
CA PHE A 93 18.61 36.62 30.22
C PHE A 93 17.83 35.72 31.20
N ILE A 94 17.46 36.21 32.38
CA ILE A 94 16.60 35.47 33.32
C ILE A 94 15.15 35.76 32.97
N LEU A 95 14.45 34.72 32.49
CA LEU A 95 13.03 34.82 32.18
C LEU A 95 12.20 35.30 33.39
N THR A 96 11.33 36.27 33.12
CA THR A 96 10.32 36.75 34.08
C THR A 96 9.31 35.66 34.37
N ASP A 97 8.55 35.80 35.45
CA ASP A 97 7.52 34.82 35.78
C ASP A 97 6.38 34.81 34.74
N GLU A 98 6.06 35.97 34.16
CA GLU A 98 5.16 36.11 33.01
C GLU A 98 5.67 35.38 31.77
N GLU A 99 6.95 35.52 31.42
CA GLU A 99 7.55 34.83 30.28
C GLU A 99 7.60 33.30 30.48
N VAL A 100 7.89 32.85 31.71
CA VAL A 100 7.82 31.43 32.07
C VAL A 100 6.40 30.92 31.92
N GLN A 101 5.41 31.66 32.39
CA GLN A 101 4.00 31.29 32.30
C GLN A 101 3.53 31.22 30.83
N ARG A 102 3.84 32.24 30.02
CA ARG A 102 3.56 32.25 28.57
C ARG A 102 4.20 31.05 27.85
N LYS A 103 5.43 30.68 28.24
CA LYS A 103 6.10 29.51 27.67
C LYS A 103 5.41 28.20 28.06
N LYS A 104 4.92 28.07 29.29
CA LYS A 104 4.14 26.89 29.73
C LYS A 104 2.82 26.78 28.97
N GLU A 105 2.09 27.87 28.82
CA GLU A 105 0.84 27.92 28.06
C GLU A 105 1.05 27.52 26.60
N MET A 106 2.11 28.03 25.95
CA MET A 106 2.47 27.64 24.59
C MET A 106 2.76 26.14 24.47
N ILE A 107 3.44 25.53 25.45
CA ILE A 107 3.73 24.09 25.45
C ILE A 107 2.44 23.28 25.65
N MET A 108 1.56 23.69 26.57
CA MET A 108 0.28 23.03 26.79
C MET A 108 -0.60 23.08 25.55
N LYS A 109 -0.72 24.25 24.92
CA LYS A 109 -1.46 24.41 23.66
C LYS A 109 -0.92 23.51 22.55
N ARG A 110 0.41 23.40 22.39
CA ARG A 110 1.01 22.49 21.40
C ARG A 110 0.67 21.02 21.68
N LYS A 111 0.68 20.60 22.95
CA LYS A 111 0.29 19.24 23.35
C LYS A 111 -1.19 18.96 23.08
N GLU A 112 -2.05 19.93 23.33
CA GLU A 112 -3.48 19.83 23.03
C GLU A 112 -3.74 19.75 21.53
N GLU A 113 -3.06 20.57 20.72
CA GLU A 113 -3.13 20.51 19.25
C GLU A 113 -2.63 19.17 18.70
N GLU A 114 -1.55 18.62 19.25
CA GLU A 114 -1.01 17.31 18.88
C GLU A 114 -1.97 16.17 19.27
N ALA A 115 -2.52 16.21 20.49
CA ALA A 115 -3.50 15.23 20.95
C ALA A 115 -4.80 15.28 20.12
N ALA A 116 -5.26 16.47 19.74
CA ALA A 116 -6.42 16.65 18.88
C ALA A 116 -6.19 16.09 17.47
N ARG A 117 -5.00 16.30 16.90
CA ARG A 117 -4.61 15.70 15.61
C ARG A 117 -4.57 14.19 15.66
N GLU A 118 -3.99 13.62 16.73
CA GLU A 118 -3.93 12.16 16.90
C GLU A 118 -5.32 11.56 17.13
N ALA A 119 -6.22 12.27 17.84
CA ALA A 119 -7.60 11.85 18.03
C ALA A 119 -8.43 11.86 16.73
N MET A 120 -8.13 12.77 15.79
CA MET A 120 -8.76 12.83 14.47
C MET A 120 -8.19 11.84 13.45
N ARG A 121 -7.13 11.11 13.79
CA ARG A 121 -6.51 10.16 12.85
C ARG A 121 -7.53 9.05 12.53
N PRO A 122 -7.80 8.76 11.25
CA PRO A 122 -8.74 7.71 10.88
C PRO A 122 -8.23 6.37 11.42
N ARG A 123 -9.15 5.56 11.94
CA ARG A 123 -8.89 4.20 12.42
C ARG A 123 -10.02 3.29 11.96
N LEU A 124 -9.70 2.02 11.75
CA LEU A 124 -10.70 0.99 11.52
C LEU A 124 -11.44 0.72 12.83
N ASN A 125 -12.76 0.55 12.75
CA ASN A 125 -13.52 0.01 13.87
C ASN A 125 -13.31 -1.52 13.97
N GLU A 126 -13.72 -2.12 15.09
CA GLU A 126 -13.49 -3.54 15.36
C GLU A 126 -14.19 -4.45 14.34
N GLU A 127 -15.36 -4.06 13.86
CA GLU A 127 -16.11 -4.79 12.85
C GLU A 127 -15.40 -4.78 11.49
N GLN A 128 -14.98 -3.61 11.01
CA GLN A 128 -14.23 -3.44 9.77
C GLN A 128 -12.94 -4.27 9.80
N ALA A 129 -12.20 -4.22 10.91
CA ALA A 129 -10.99 -5.02 11.09
C ALA A 129 -11.28 -6.53 11.00
N ARG A 130 -12.37 -7.00 11.63
CA ARG A 130 -12.79 -8.42 11.54
C ARG A 130 -13.19 -8.84 10.13
N ILE A 131 -13.96 -8.01 9.42
CA ILE A 131 -14.36 -8.28 8.02
C ILE A 131 -13.11 -8.44 7.16
N ILE A 132 -12.19 -7.47 7.23
CA ILE A 132 -10.95 -7.48 6.44
C ILE A 132 -10.11 -8.71 6.75
N SER A 133 -9.88 -9.01 8.04
CA SER A 133 -9.14 -10.20 8.46
C SER A 133 -9.77 -11.50 7.92
N SER A 134 -11.10 -11.61 7.95
CA SER A 134 -11.81 -12.79 7.47
C SER A 134 -11.66 -12.95 5.95
N LEU A 135 -11.69 -11.86 5.19
CA LEU A 135 -11.52 -11.89 3.73
C LEU A 135 -10.08 -12.21 3.31
N VAL A 136 -9.09 -11.68 4.02
CA VAL A 136 -7.68 -12.02 3.80
C VAL A 136 -7.45 -13.51 4.10
N GLU A 137 -7.99 -14.01 5.21
CA GLU A 137 -7.90 -15.44 5.54
C GLU A 137 -8.60 -16.31 4.48
N ALA A 138 -9.79 -15.91 4.03
CA ALA A 138 -10.51 -16.59 2.97
C ALA A 138 -9.68 -16.63 1.67
N HIS A 139 -9.03 -15.52 1.34
CA HIS A 139 -8.18 -15.42 0.17
C HIS A 139 -6.99 -16.39 0.27
N HIS A 140 -6.22 -16.35 1.36
CA HIS A 140 -5.08 -17.25 1.56
C HIS A 140 -5.45 -18.74 1.57
N LYS A 141 -6.65 -19.10 2.03
CA LYS A 141 -7.12 -20.50 2.00
C LYS A 141 -7.60 -20.97 0.63
N THR A 142 -7.88 -20.04 -0.28
CA THR A 142 -8.53 -20.33 -1.55
C THR A 142 -7.73 -19.86 -2.75
N TYR A 143 -6.55 -19.29 -2.52
CA TYR A 143 -5.60 -18.95 -3.55
C TYR A 143 -4.23 -19.50 -3.17
N ASP A 144 -3.65 -20.25 -4.10
CA ASP A 144 -2.30 -20.78 -3.98
C ASP A 144 -1.50 -20.26 -5.17
N ALA A 145 -0.53 -19.37 -4.91
CA ALA A 145 0.32 -18.79 -5.93
C ALA A 145 1.20 -19.85 -6.65
N SER A 146 1.46 -20.99 -6.01
CA SER A 146 2.20 -22.10 -6.62
C SER A 146 1.32 -23.02 -7.47
N TYR A 147 -0.01 -22.86 -7.40
CA TYR A 147 -0.98 -23.73 -8.07
C TYR A 147 -0.72 -25.22 -7.82
N SER A 148 -0.16 -25.58 -6.66
CA SER A 148 0.24 -26.95 -6.31
C SER A 148 -0.94 -27.94 -6.31
N ASP A 149 -2.13 -27.46 -5.98
CA ASP A 149 -3.37 -28.24 -6.01
C ASP A 149 -3.88 -28.51 -7.45
N PHE A 150 -3.44 -27.73 -8.45
CA PHE A 150 -3.84 -27.88 -9.85
C PHE A 150 -2.93 -28.90 -10.56
N SER A 151 -3.10 -30.19 -10.22
CA SER A 151 -2.26 -31.28 -10.71
C SER A 151 -2.95 -32.26 -11.67
N ARG A 152 -4.29 -32.23 -11.73
CA ARG A 152 -5.11 -33.15 -12.55
C ARG A 152 -5.84 -32.38 -13.63
N PHE A 153 -5.16 -32.10 -14.73
CA PHE A 153 -5.69 -31.35 -15.87
C PHE A 153 -5.31 -32.00 -17.20
N ARG A 154 -6.06 -31.68 -18.24
CA ARG A 154 -5.88 -32.16 -19.60
C ARG A 154 -4.83 -31.29 -20.30
N VAL A 155 -3.59 -31.77 -20.33
CA VAL A 155 -2.48 -31.07 -20.97
C VAL A 155 -2.61 -31.13 -22.50
N SER A 156 -2.40 -30.00 -23.18
CA SER A 156 -2.22 -29.99 -24.62
C SER A 156 -0.86 -30.56 -25.01
N PRO A 157 -0.75 -31.51 -25.97
CA PRO A 157 0.53 -32.03 -26.44
C PRO A 157 1.50 -30.92 -26.93
N ALA A 158 0.97 -29.78 -27.39
CA ALA A 158 1.75 -28.64 -27.86
C ALA A 158 2.50 -27.88 -26.75
N HIS A 159 2.08 -28.00 -25.49
CA HIS A 159 2.67 -27.23 -24.37
C HIS A 159 4.11 -27.68 -24.06
N PHE A 160 4.47 -28.92 -24.39
CA PHE A 160 5.85 -29.45 -24.23
C PHE A 160 6.83 -28.99 -25.31
N PHE A 161 6.36 -28.50 -26.46
CA PHE A 161 7.23 -28.13 -27.58
C PHE A 161 7.75 -26.69 -27.52
N PHE A 162 7.09 -25.80 -26.76
CA PHE A 162 7.49 -24.40 -26.64
C PHE A 162 8.32 -24.07 -25.38
N SER A 163 8.56 -25.04 -24.50
CA SER A 163 9.58 -24.97 -23.43
C SER A 163 11.01 -25.09 -24.00
N ASN A 164 11.30 -24.41 -25.11
CA ASN A 164 12.65 -24.33 -25.64
C ASN A 164 13.33 -23.05 -25.10
N PRO A 165 14.30 -23.15 -24.17
CA PRO A 165 14.95 -22.00 -23.55
C PRO A 165 15.72 -21.11 -24.56
N TYR A 166 15.91 -21.57 -25.80
CA TYR A 166 16.49 -20.76 -26.88
C TYR A 166 15.49 -19.82 -27.56
N LEU A 167 14.18 -20.13 -27.59
CA LEU A 167 13.16 -19.23 -28.13
C LEU A 167 12.74 -18.16 -27.12
N SER A 168 12.79 -18.44 -25.81
CA SER A 168 12.59 -17.40 -24.78
C SER A 168 13.55 -16.21 -24.90
N ARG A 169 14.72 -16.38 -25.53
CA ARG A 169 15.67 -15.27 -25.77
C ARG A 169 15.29 -14.39 -26.97
N LEU A 170 14.53 -14.91 -27.94
CA LEU A 170 14.01 -14.13 -29.06
C LEU A 170 12.77 -13.31 -28.67
N PHE A 171 12.10 -13.67 -27.58
CA PHE A 171 10.96 -12.94 -27.00
C PHE A 171 11.34 -11.95 -25.89
N THR A 172 12.60 -11.50 -25.86
CA THR A 172 13.02 -10.46 -24.92
C THR A 172 12.37 -9.14 -25.35
N CYS A 173 11.27 -8.77 -24.70
CA CYS A 173 10.65 -7.46 -24.82
C CYS A 173 11.65 -6.40 -24.34
N HIS A 174 12.41 -5.79 -25.25
CA HIS A 174 13.18 -4.61 -24.92
C HIS A 174 12.20 -3.47 -24.61
N ALA A 175 11.84 -3.33 -23.34
CA ALA A 175 11.20 -2.14 -22.81
C ALA A 175 12.21 -0.99 -22.87
N THR A 176 12.17 -0.20 -23.94
CA THR A 176 12.84 1.10 -23.95
C THR A 176 12.17 1.98 -22.90
N GLU A 177 12.98 2.59 -22.04
CA GLU A 177 12.58 3.53 -20.99
C GLU A 177 11.80 4.73 -21.57
N SER A 178 10.50 4.58 -21.76
CA SER A 178 9.55 5.69 -21.62
C SER A 178 8.19 5.14 -21.22
N VAL A 179 7.78 5.49 -19.99
CA VAL A 179 6.44 5.19 -19.47
C VAL A 179 5.49 6.20 -20.10
N ASP A 180 5.15 6.00 -21.37
CA ASP A 180 4.12 6.75 -22.06
C ASP A 180 2.94 5.88 -22.46
N THR A 181 1.75 6.42 -22.22
CA THR A 181 0.46 5.72 -22.07
C THR A 181 -0.19 5.34 -23.40
N LYS A 182 0.59 4.80 -24.34
CA LYS A 182 0.09 4.04 -25.48
C LYS A 182 0.71 2.66 -25.38
N MET A 183 -0.03 1.71 -24.80
CA MET A 183 0.19 0.29 -25.04
C MET A 183 0.52 0.12 -26.52
N ASN A 184 1.70 -0.37 -26.86
CA ASN A 184 2.07 -0.58 -28.25
C ASN A 184 1.25 -1.77 -28.73
N PHE A 185 0.01 -1.51 -29.15
CA PHE A 185 -0.95 -2.49 -29.66
C PHE A 185 -0.34 -3.36 -30.77
N SER A 186 0.63 -2.78 -31.48
CA SER A 186 1.54 -3.47 -32.39
C SER A 186 2.17 -4.72 -31.75
N SER A 187 2.61 -4.69 -30.49
CA SER A 187 3.20 -5.82 -29.78
C SER A 187 2.19 -6.94 -29.48
N LEU A 188 0.94 -6.60 -29.14
CA LEU A 188 -0.13 -7.60 -28.94
C LEU A 188 -0.49 -8.27 -30.27
N LEU A 189 -0.57 -7.48 -31.34
CA LEU A 189 -0.84 -7.96 -32.68
C LEU A 189 0.33 -8.80 -33.23
N MET A 190 1.59 -8.45 -32.94
CA MET A 190 2.76 -9.26 -33.30
C MET A 190 2.74 -10.62 -32.58
N MET A 191 2.41 -10.67 -31.28
CA MET A 191 2.24 -11.93 -30.55
C MET A 191 1.11 -12.81 -31.12
N TYR A 192 0.03 -12.18 -31.63
CA TYR A 192 -1.05 -12.88 -32.31
C TYR A 192 -0.62 -13.39 -33.70
N GLN A 193 0.14 -12.60 -34.46
CA GLN A 193 0.55 -12.92 -35.84
C GLN A 193 1.64 -14.00 -35.90
N ASP A 194 2.57 -14.05 -34.95
CA ASP A 194 3.62 -15.08 -34.91
C ASP A 194 3.06 -16.48 -34.59
N GLY A 195 1.91 -16.57 -33.92
CA GLY A 195 1.21 -17.84 -33.64
C GLY A 195 0.51 -18.44 -34.87
N VAL A 196 0.23 -17.64 -35.90
CA VAL A 196 -0.55 -18.03 -37.09
C VAL A 196 0.34 -18.42 -38.27
N ASN A 197 1.61 -17.99 -38.30
CA ASN A 197 2.49 -18.12 -39.47
C ASN A 197 3.44 -19.34 -39.45
N SER A 198 3.16 -20.41 -38.70
CA SER A 198 3.96 -21.65 -38.82
C SER A 198 3.53 -22.44 -40.06
N PRO A 199 4.39 -22.67 -41.06
CA PRO A 199 3.96 -23.12 -42.39
C PRO A 199 3.87 -24.65 -42.56
N ASP A 200 3.68 -25.44 -41.49
CA ASP A 200 3.70 -26.90 -41.61
C ASP A 200 2.76 -27.62 -40.62
N SER A 201 1.46 -27.66 -40.93
CA SER A 201 0.56 -28.78 -40.55
C SER A 201 -0.82 -28.61 -41.20
N SER A 202 -1.36 -29.71 -41.71
CA SER A 202 -2.70 -29.90 -42.28
C SER A 202 -3.84 -29.17 -41.54
N GLU A 203 -4.74 -28.56 -42.32
CA GLU A 203 -5.59 -27.40 -42.01
C GLU A 203 -6.81 -27.55 -41.08
N GLU A 204 -7.06 -28.66 -40.36
CA GLU A 204 -8.32 -28.76 -39.55
C GLU A 204 -8.20 -29.24 -38.09
N ASP A 205 -7.12 -29.89 -37.66
CA ASP A 205 -7.07 -30.59 -36.35
C ASP A 205 -6.52 -29.79 -35.14
N THR A 206 -6.15 -28.51 -35.29
CA THR A 206 -5.40 -27.77 -34.24
C THR A 206 -6.01 -26.44 -33.76
N LYS A 207 -7.25 -26.09 -34.14
CA LYS A 207 -7.79 -24.74 -33.85
C LYS A 207 -7.98 -24.42 -32.36
N LEU A 208 -8.37 -25.39 -31.53
CA LEU A 208 -8.67 -25.17 -30.10
C LEU A 208 -7.82 -26.02 -29.15
N SER A 209 -6.53 -26.19 -29.46
CA SER A 209 -5.61 -27.06 -28.73
C SER A 209 -5.47 -26.78 -27.23
N MET A 210 -5.83 -25.58 -26.74
CA MET A 210 -5.76 -25.19 -25.34
C MET A 210 -7.12 -25.19 -24.62
N LEU A 211 -8.22 -25.45 -25.34
CA LEU A 211 -9.57 -25.40 -24.77
C LEU A 211 -9.76 -26.38 -23.60
N PRO A 212 -9.39 -27.68 -23.67
CA PRO A 212 -9.57 -28.61 -22.54
C PRO A 212 -8.77 -28.17 -21.31
N HIS A 213 -7.54 -27.69 -21.52
CA HIS A 213 -6.63 -27.27 -20.45
C HIS A 213 -7.15 -26.03 -19.73
N LEU A 214 -7.51 -24.98 -20.48
CA LEU A 214 -8.06 -23.77 -19.88
C LEU A 214 -9.44 -24.01 -19.27
N ALA A 215 -10.25 -24.92 -19.81
CA ALA A 215 -11.49 -25.33 -19.16
C ALA A 215 -11.24 -25.98 -17.78
N ASP A 216 -10.17 -26.77 -17.62
CA ASP A 216 -9.78 -27.34 -16.33
C ASP A 216 -9.26 -26.26 -15.37
N LEU A 217 -8.45 -25.32 -15.85
CA LEU A 217 -7.96 -24.19 -15.05
C LEU A 217 -9.12 -23.29 -14.56
N VAL A 218 -10.09 -23.01 -15.43
CA VAL A 218 -11.29 -22.25 -15.06
C VAL A 218 -12.14 -23.05 -14.07
N SER A 219 -12.31 -24.36 -14.27
CA SER A 219 -13.01 -25.23 -13.32
C SER A 219 -12.39 -25.21 -11.92
N TYR A 220 -11.06 -25.35 -11.85
CA TYR A 220 -10.29 -25.19 -10.62
C TYR A 220 -10.52 -23.81 -9.99
N SER A 221 -10.47 -22.76 -10.80
CA SER A 221 -10.67 -21.38 -10.32
C SER A 221 -12.08 -21.14 -9.80
N ILE A 222 -13.12 -21.71 -10.43
CA ILE A 222 -14.51 -21.67 -9.95
C ILE A 222 -14.60 -22.30 -8.55
N GLN A 223 -13.99 -23.47 -8.33
CA GLN A 223 -14.01 -24.13 -7.02
C GLN A 223 -13.36 -23.24 -5.94
N LYS A 224 -12.25 -22.58 -6.28
CA LYS A 224 -11.58 -21.62 -5.40
C LYS A 224 -12.41 -20.35 -5.16
N VAL A 225 -13.19 -19.88 -6.14
CA VAL A 225 -14.16 -18.78 -5.96
C VAL A 225 -15.31 -19.19 -5.03
N ILE A 226 -15.88 -20.40 -5.19
CA ILE A 226 -16.92 -20.94 -4.30
C ILE A 226 -16.39 -21.05 -2.87
N GLY A 227 -15.16 -21.54 -2.69
CA GLY A 227 -14.49 -21.59 -1.39
C GLY A 227 -14.37 -20.22 -0.74
N PHE A 228 -13.95 -19.21 -1.52
CA PHE A 228 -13.81 -17.83 -1.06
C PHE A 228 -15.17 -17.25 -0.64
N ALA A 229 -16.18 -17.38 -1.49
CA ALA A 229 -17.53 -16.88 -1.26
C ALA A 229 -18.12 -17.40 0.05
N LYS A 230 -17.97 -18.71 0.30
CA LYS A 230 -18.42 -19.37 1.53
C LYS A 230 -17.76 -18.85 2.81
N MET A 231 -16.68 -18.08 2.72
CA MET A 231 -16.00 -17.47 3.86
C MET A 231 -16.28 -15.97 4.00
N ILE A 232 -16.99 -15.36 3.06
CA ILE A 232 -17.42 -13.95 3.17
C ILE A 232 -18.48 -13.85 4.29
N PRO A 233 -18.29 -12.95 5.29
CA PRO A 233 -19.27 -12.76 6.35
C PRO A 233 -20.67 -12.45 5.81
N GLY A 234 -21.68 -13.22 6.24
CA GLY A 234 -23.06 -13.07 5.80
C GLY A 234 -23.46 -13.83 4.53
N PHE A 235 -22.51 -14.36 3.74
CA PHE A 235 -22.83 -15.06 2.48
C PHE A 235 -23.61 -16.37 2.72
N ARG A 236 -23.22 -17.16 3.72
CA ARG A 236 -23.89 -18.42 4.06
C ARG A 236 -25.30 -18.25 4.62
N ASP A 237 -25.62 -17.04 5.07
CA ASP A 237 -26.94 -16.71 5.63
C ASP A 237 -27.95 -16.35 4.53
N LEU A 238 -27.49 -16.18 3.28
CA LEU A 238 -28.35 -15.97 2.12
C LEU A 238 -29.08 -17.25 1.71
N THR A 239 -30.17 -17.11 0.95
CA THR A 239 -30.88 -18.25 0.37
C THR A 239 -29.97 -19.04 -0.58
N ALA A 240 -30.27 -20.32 -0.80
CA ALA A 240 -29.48 -21.14 -1.72
C ALA A 240 -29.58 -20.60 -3.15
N GLU A 241 -30.76 -20.12 -3.54
CA GLU A 241 -31.03 -19.46 -4.82
C GLU A 241 -30.14 -18.23 -5.02
N ASP A 242 -30.07 -17.34 -4.03
CA ASP A 242 -29.22 -16.15 -4.09
C ASP A 242 -27.73 -16.51 -4.12
N GLN A 243 -27.29 -17.47 -3.31
CA GLN A 243 -25.90 -17.93 -3.33
C GLN A 243 -25.51 -18.45 -4.72
N ILE A 244 -26.39 -19.22 -5.37
CA ILE A 244 -26.17 -19.75 -6.72
C ILE A 244 -26.17 -18.61 -7.75
N ALA A 245 -27.16 -17.71 -7.70
CA ALA A 245 -27.27 -16.58 -8.63
C ALA A 245 -26.02 -15.67 -8.60
N LEU A 246 -25.55 -15.33 -7.39
CA LEU A 246 -24.34 -14.53 -7.19
C LEU A 246 -23.08 -15.25 -7.71
N LEU A 247 -22.94 -16.55 -7.43
CA LEU A 247 -21.78 -17.32 -7.89
C LEU A 247 -21.76 -17.46 -9.42
N LYS A 248 -22.89 -17.80 -10.04
CA LYS A 248 -22.99 -17.96 -11.50
C LYS A 248 -22.66 -16.67 -12.25
N SER A 249 -23.21 -15.56 -11.77
CA SER A 249 -23.10 -14.27 -12.45
C SER A 249 -21.76 -13.55 -12.21
N SER A 250 -21.03 -13.85 -11.13
CA SER A 250 -19.77 -13.18 -10.77
C SER A 250 -18.52 -14.04 -10.95
N ALA A 251 -18.62 -15.37 -11.12
CA ALA A 251 -17.46 -16.25 -11.10
C ALA A 251 -16.33 -15.81 -12.03
N ILE A 252 -16.64 -15.49 -13.29
CA ILE A 252 -15.60 -15.06 -14.25
C ILE A 252 -14.98 -13.71 -13.88
N GLU A 253 -15.77 -12.78 -13.34
CA GLU A 253 -15.28 -11.47 -12.89
C GLU A 253 -14.30 -11.61 -11.72
N ILE A 254 -14.61 -12.50 -10.77
CA ILE A 254 -13.70 -12.81 -9.66
C ILE A 254 -12.43 -13.52 -10.14
N ILE A 255 -12.54 -14.42 -11.13
CA ILE A 255 -11.39 -15.08 -11.75
C ILE A 255 -10.49 -14.04 -12.44
N MET A 256 -11.07 -13.08 -13.18
CA MET A 256 -10.34 -12.00 -13.83
C MET A 256 -9.68 -11.04 -12.83
N LEU A 257 -10.36 -10.70 -11.72
CA LEU A 257 -9.76 -9.92 -10.64
C LEU A 257 -8.57 -10.66 -10.03
N ARG A 258 -8.77 -11.92 -9.64
CA ARG A 258 -7.77 -12.74 -8.96
C ARG A 258 -6.56 -13.04 -9.83
N SER A 259 -6.75 -13.22 -11.14
CA SER A 259 -5.65 -13.51 -12.06
C SER A 259 -4.62 -12.37 -12.15
N ASN A 260 -4.97 -11.16 -11.68
CA ASN A 260 -4.04 -10.05 -11.54
C ASN A 260 -2.84 -10.37 -10.63
N GLN A 261 -3.02 -11.26 -9.66
CA GLN A 261 -1.95 -11.66 -8.75
C GLN A 261 -0.82 -12.38 -9.49
N SER A 262 -1.18 -13.21 -10.46
CA SER A 262 -0.26 -13.94 -11.35
C SER A 262 0.13 -13.19 -12.63
N PHE A 263 -0.44 -12.01 -12.89
CA PHE A 263 -0.19 -11.25 -14.12
C PHE A 263 1.11 -10.44 -14.05
N SER A 264 1.96 -10.57 -15.08
CA SER A 264 3.21 -9.82 -15.22
C SER A 264 3.07 -8.68 -16.22
N LEU A 265 3.56 -7.49 -15.84
CA LEU A 265 3.64 -6.33 -16.74
C LEU A 265 4.83 -6.41 -17.72
N GLU A 266 5.81 -7.29 -17.46
CA GLU A 266 7.03 -7.40 -18.25
C GLU A 266 6.76 -8.02 -19.63
N ASP A 267 5.93 -9.06 -19.64
CA ASP A 267 5.66 -9.88 -20.81
C ASP A 267 4.17 -10.12 -21.07
N MET A 268 3.30 -9.44 -20.31
CA MET A 268 1.84 -9.53 -20.44
C MET A 268 1.30 -10.96 -20.35
N SER A 269 1.90 -11.77 -19.47
CA SER A 269 1.54 -13.18 -19.27
C SER A 269 1.04 -13.46 -17.85
N TRP A 270 0.40 -14.61 -17.68
CA TRP A 270 -0.03 -15.14 -16.38
C TRP A 270 0.83 -16.33 -15.98
N SER A 271 1.44 -16.27 -14.80
CA SER A 271 2.20 -17.38 -14.24
C SER A 271 1.36 -18.12 -13.20
N CYS A 272 0.87 -19.31 -13.54
CA CYS A 272 0.03 -20.12 -12.66
C CYS A 272 0.78 -21.36 -12.16
N GLY A 273 1.79 -21.14 -11.32
CA GLY A 273 2.60 -22.19 -10.71
C GLY A 273 4.06 -22.17 -11.16
N GLY A 274 4.64 -23.34 -11.43
CA GLY A 274 6.03 -23.48 -11.90
C GLY A 274 6.29 -22.85 -13.27
N ALA A 275 7.56 -22.76 -13.69
CA ALA A 275 7.98 -22.11 -14.94
C ALA A 275 7.27 -22.64 -16.21
N ASP A 276 6.76 -23.88 -16.14
CA ASP A 276 6.04 -24.54 -17.24
C ASP A 276 4.59 -24.07 -17.42
N PHE A 277 4.00 -23.38 -16.43
CA PHE A 277 2.59 -22.93 -16.45
C PHE A 277 2.49 -21.42 -16.62
N LYS A 278 3.02 -20.94 -17.74
CA LYS A 278 2.97 -19.54 -18.15
C LYS A 278 2.08 -19.41 -19.39
N TYR A 279 1.03 -18.59 -19.28
CA TYR A 279 0.05 -18.40 -20.33
C TYR A 279 0.17 -17.00 -20.93
N CYS A 280 0.31 -16.94 -22.24
CA CYS A 280 0.24 -15.71 -23.01
C CYS A 280 -1.10 -15.60 -23.74
N ILE A 281 -1.32 -14.47 -24.40
CA ILE A 281 -2.56 -14.21 -25.14
C ILE A 281 -2.82 -15.28 -26.21
N ASN A 282 -1.77 -15.79 -26.84
CA ASN A 282 -1.87 -16.85 -27.85
C ASN A 282 -2.40 -18.18 -27.28
N ASP A 283 -2.16 -18.47 -26.00
CA ASP A 283 -2.69 -19.69 -25.38
C ASP A 283 -4.20 -19.58 -25.16
N VAL A 284 -4.67 -18.37 -24.82
CA VAL A 284 -6.10 -18.08 -24.63
C VAL A 284 -6.84 -18.02 -25.97
N THR A 285 -6.20 -17.56 -27.05
CA THR A 285 -6.77 -17.65 -28.41
C THR A 285 -6.89 -19.08 -28.90
N LYS A 286 -5.91 -19.94 -28.59
CA LYS A 286 -5.97 -21.40 -28.82
C LYS A 286 -7.01 -22.11 -27.96
N ALA A 287 -7.70 -21.42 -27.05
CA ALA A 287 -8.88 -21.92 -26.35
C ALA A 287 -10.19 -21.35 -26.92
N GLY A 288 -10.13 -20.55 -27.98
CA GLY A 288 -11.30 -20.08 -28.72
C GLY A 288 -11.75 -18.67 -28.38
N HIS A 289 -10.98 -17.95 -27.57
CA HIS A 289 -11.25 -16.55 -27.28
C HIS A 289 -10.61 -15.61 -28.30
N THR A 290 -11.32 -14.56 -28.67
CA THR A 290 -10.85 -13.60 -29.67
C THR A 290 -10.26 -12.35 -29.02
N LEU A 291 -9.61 -11.51 -29.82
CA LEU A 291 -9.08 -10.23 -29.36
C LEU A 291 -10.17 -9.27 -28.84
N GLU A 292 -11.44 -9.45 -29.23
CA GLU A 292 -12.58 -8.67 -28.69
C GLU A 292 -12.68 -8.81 -27.16
N LEU A 293 -12.34 -9.97 -26.61
CA LEU A 293 -12.27 -10.20 -25.16
C LEU A 293 -10.89 -9.90 -24.59
N LEU A 294 -9.84 -10.35 -25.28
CA LEU A 294 -8.48 -10.36 -24.74
C LEU A 294 -7.88 -8.95 -24.66
N GLU A 295 -8.20 -8.05 -25.59
CA GLU A 295 -7.73 -6.66 -25.54
C GLU A 295 -8.28 -5.90 -24.33
N PRO A 296 -9.61 -5.87 -24.07
CA PRO A 296 -10.15 -5.31 -22.84
C PRO A 296 -9.59 -5.99 -21.60
N LEU A 297 -9.37 -7.31 -21.62
CA LEU A 297 -8.86 -8.06 -20.47
C LEU A 297 -7.44 -7.62 -20.10
N VAL A 298 -6.54 -7.50 -21.07
CA VAL A 298 -5.16 -7.01 -20.81
C VAL A 298 -5.19 -5.56 -20.32
N LYS A 299 -6.00 -4.70 -20.95
CA LYS A 299 -6.18 -3.30 -20.48
C LYS A 299 -6.68 -3.25 -19.04
N PHE A 300 -7.60 -4.15 -18.69
CA PHE A 300 -8.10 -4.31 -17.33
C PHE A 300 -6.99 -4.73 -16.37
N GLN A 301 -6.22 -5.79 -16.68
CA GLN A 301 -5.13 -6.28 -15.83
C GLN A 301 -4.06 -5.22 -15.55
N VAL A 302 -3.64 -4.51 -16.59
CA VAL A 302 -2.65 -3.43 -16.48
C VAL A 302 -3.23 -2.28 -15.67
N GLY A 303 -4.48 -1.90 -15.95
CA GLY A 303 -5.19 -0.86 -15.21
C GLY A 303 -5.29 -1.19 -13.72
N LEU A 304 -5.52 -2.45 -13.37
CA LEU A 304 -5.61 -2.94 -12.00
C LEU A 304 -4.24 -2.95 -11.31
N LYS A 305 -3.17 -3.41 -11.98
CA LYS A 305 -1.78 -3.33 -11.45
C LYS A 305 -1.38 -1.89 -11.12
N LYS A 306 -1.73 -0.92 -11.98
CA LYS A 306 -1.43 0.50 -11.78
C LYS A 306 -2.11 1.12 -10.56
N LEU A 307 -3.13 0.49 -9.99
CA LEU A 307 -3.74 0.96 -8.75
C LEU A 307 -2.87 0.65 -7.52
N ASN A 308 -1.86 -0.24 -7.64
CA ASN A 308 -0.99 -0.65 -6.54
C ASN A 308 -1.78 -1.04 -5.29
N LEU A 309 -2.81 -1.86 -5.48
CA LEU A 309 -3.71 -2.27 -4.40
C LEU A 309 -2.96 -3.07 -3.34
N HIS A 310 -3.26 -2.80 -2.09
CA HIS A 310 -2.94 -3.71 -1.01
C HIS A 310 -3.78 -4.99 -1.13
N GLU A 311 -3.33 -6.06 -0.49
CA GLU A 311 -4.07 -7.32 -0.49
C GLU A 311 -5.49 -7.13 0.08
N GLU A 312 -5.63 -6.39 1.17
CA GLU A 312 -6.92 -6.10 1.80
C GLU A 312 -7.88 -5.38 0.85
N GLU A 313 -7.36 -4.41 0.08
CA GLU A 313 -8.13 -3.67 -0.91
C GLU A 313 -8.59 -4.60 -2.05
N HIS A 314 -7.72 -5.51 -2.48
CA HIS A 314 -8.02 -6.48 -3.52
C HIS A 314 -9.11 -7.48 -3.11
N VAL A 315 -9.02 -8.05 -1.89
CA VAL A 315 -10.03 -9.02 -1.40
C VAL A 315 -11.37 -8.36 -1.08
N LEU A 316 -11.37 -7.12 -0.61
CA LEU A 316 -12.59 -6.33 -0.46
C LEU A 316 -13.24 -6.04 -1.82
N LEU A 317 -12.46 -5.69 -2.84
CA LEU A 317 -12.98 -5.48 -4.20
C LEU A 317 -13.62 -6.76 -4.77
N MET A 318 -12.99 -7.92 -4.58
CA MET A 318 -13.57 -9.21 -4.95
C MET A 318 -14.89 -9.48 -4.21
N ALA A 319 -14.95 -9.24 -2.90
CA ALA A 319 -16.17 -9.46 -2.11
C ALA A 319 -17.32 -8.53 -2.55
N ILE A 320 -17.02 -7.25 -2.82
CA ILE A 320 -17.99 -6.27 -3.34
C ILE A 320 -18.50 -6.68 -4.73
N CYS A 321 -17.61 -7.15 -5.62
CA CYS A 321 -17.97 -7.65 -6.95
C CYS A 321 -18.91 -8.86 -6.88
N LEU A 322 -18.64 -9.78 -5.95
CA LEU A 322 -19.43 -11.00 -5.77
C LEU A 322 -20.83 -10.68 -5.21
N LEU A 323 -20.91 -9.87 -4.16
CA LEU A 323 -22.16 -9.47 -3.50
C LEU A 323 -22.80 -8.28 -4.21
N SER A 324 -23.11 -8.42 -5.50
CA SER A 324 -23.82 -7.37 -6.25
C SER A 324 -25.32 -7.65 -6.28
N PRO A 325 -26.19 -6.69 -5.87
CA PRO A 325 -27.63 -6.92 -5.83
C PRO A 325 -28.28 -6.97 -7.21
N ASP A 326 -27.65 -6.41 -8.24
CA ASP A 326 -28.18 -6.32 -9.61
C ASP A 326 -27.93 -7.59 -10.45
N ARG A 327 -27.51 -8.70 -9.84
CA ARG A 327 -27.21 -9.95 -10.56
C ARG A 327 -28.50 -10.66 -11.02
N PRO A 328 -28.52 -11.25 -12.24
CA PRO A 328 -29.63 -12.07 -12.68
C PRO A 328 -29.92 -13.23 -11.73
N GLY A 329 -31.19 -13.46 -11.41
CA GLY A 329 -31.65 -14.56 -10.57
C GLY A 329 -31.63 -14.29 -9.05
N VAL A 330 -31.09 -13.16 -8.61
CA VAL A 330 -31.19 -12.71 -7.21
C VAL A 330 -32.65 -12.44 -6.84
N GLN A 331 -33.04 -12.85 -5.63
CA GLN A 331 -34.36 -12.69 -5.03
C GLN A 331 -34.36 -11.59 -3.96
N ASP A 332 -33.43 -11.64 -3.00
CA ASP A 332 -33.34 -10.65 -1.90
C ASP A 332 -32.29 -9.57 -2.18
N HIS A 333 -32.62 -8.67 -3.09
CA HIS A 333 -31.75 -7.56 -3.49
C HIS A 333 -31.35 -6.66 -2.30
N ALA A 334 -32.29 -6.37 -1.38
CA ALA A 334 -32.05 -5.48 -0.26
C ALA A 334 -31.05 -6.07 0.75
N ARG A 335 -31.14 -7.38 1.01
CA ARG A 335 -30.19 -8.07 1.88
C ARG A 335 -28.78 -8.07 1.29
N ILE A 336 -28.65 -8.31 -0.01
CA ILE A 336 -27.35 -8.31 -0.70
C ILE A 336 -26.75 -6.91 -0.75
N GLU A 337 -27.55 -5.88 -1.03
CA GLU A 337 -27.12 -4.48 -0.99
C GLU A 337 -26.57 -4.11 0.40
N GLN A 338 -27.27 -4.50 1.48
CA GLN A 338 -26.79 -4.26 2.84
C GLN A 338 -25.43 -4.93 3.13
N LEU A 339 -25.19 -6.14 2.59
CA LEU A 339 -23.90 -6.81 2.72
C LEU A 339 -22.82 -6.09 1.90
N GLN A 340 -23.15 -5.66 0.68
CA GLN A 340 -22.25 -4.91 -0.20
C GLN A 340 -21.86 -3.55 0.39
N ASP A 341 -22.79 -2.85 1.03
CA ASP A 341 -22.58 -1.55 1.68
C ASP A 341 -21.57 -1.69 2.83
N ARG A 342 -21.73 -2.69 3.70
CA ARG A 342 -20.78 -2.95 4.80
C ARG A 342 -19.36 -3.20 4.29
N LEU A 343 -19.23 -3.93 3.19
CA LEU A 343 -17.93 -4.17 2.55
C LEU A 343 -17.35 -2.90 1.93
N SER A 344 -18.20 -2.09 1.30
CA SER A 344 -17.83 -0.81 0.69
C SER A 344 -17.35 0.20 1.74
N GLU A 345 -18.03 0.26 2.89
CA GLU A 345 -17.63 1.08 4.04
C GLU A 345 -16.30 0.63 4.63
N ALA A 346 -16.09 -0.70 4.76
CA ALA A 346 -14.84 -1.27 5.23
C ALA A 346 -13.67 -0.93 4.28
N LEU A 347 -13.89 -1.02 2.97
CA LEU A 347 -12.89 -0.65 1.97
C LEU A 347 -12.54 0.84 2.03
N GLN A 348 -13.53 1.72 2.06
CA GLN A 348 -13.28 3.15 2.17
C GLN A 348 -12.55 3.50 3.48
N ALA A 349 -12.89 2.84 4.59
CA ALA A 349 -12.20 3.02 5.85
C ALA A 349 -10.74 2.54 5.77
N TYR A 350 -10.49 1.36 5.18
CA TYR A 350 -9.14 0.84 5.00
C TYR A 350 -8.28 1.79 4.15
N ILE A 351 -8.77 2.25 3.00
CA ILE A 351 -8.06 3.20 2.12
C ILE A 351 -7.70 4.48 2.89
N ARG A 352 -8.64 5.04 3.66
CA ARG A 352 -8.41 6.27 4.45
C ARG A 352 -7.31 6.10 5.51
N VAL A 353 -7.19 4.91 6.08
CA VAL A 353 -6.23 4.62 7.16
C VAL A 353 -4.86 4.24 6.61
N ASN A 354 -4.84 3.39 5.59
CA ASN A 354 -3.65 2.65 5.18
C ASN A 354 -3.07 3.07 3.82
N HIS A 355 -3.80 3.84 3.00
CA HIS A 355 -3.36 4.21 1.65
C HIS A 355 -3.19 5.75 1.51
N PRO A 356 -2.06 6.32 1.96
CA PRO A 356 -1.78 7.75 1.83
C PRO A 356 -1.90 8.24 0.38
N GLY A 357 -2.62 9.33 0.16
CA GLY A 357 -2.82 9.88 -1.20
C GLY A 357 -3.85 9.14 -2.05
N GLY A 358 -4.45 8.05 -1.56
CA GLY A 358 -5.49 7.26 -2.22
C GLY A 358 -6.88 7.91 -2.29
N ARG A 359 -6.98 9.26 -2.32
CA ARG A 359 -8.28 9.97 -2.23
C ARG A 359 -9.29 9.53 -3.29
N LEU A 360 -8.82 9.22 -4.50
CA LEU A 360 -9.64 8.74 -5.62
C LEU A 360 -9.55 7.22 -5.82
N LEU A 361 -8.84 6.50 -4.96
CA LEU A 361 -8.58 5.07 -5.14
C LEU A 361 -9.88 4.27 -5.11
N TYR A 362 -10.76 4.52 -4.14
CA TYR A 362 -12.06 3.85 -4.06
C TYR A 362 -12.85 4.00 -5.36
N ALA A 363 -12.98 5.23 -5.88
CA ALA A 363 -13.69 5.48 -7.13
C ALA A 363 -13.04 4.74 -8.32
N LYS A 364 -11.71 4.71 -8.40
CA LYS A 364 -10.98 3.97 -9.43
C LYS A 364 -11.18 2.45 -9.32
N MET A 365 -11.29 1.91 -8.10
CA MET A 365 -11.59 0.50 -7.86
C MET A 365 -13.01 0.15 -8.29
N ILE A 366 -14.00 0.98 -7.94
CA ILE A 366 -15.39 0.76 -8.40
C ILE A 366 -15.49 0.85 -9.92
N GLN A 367 -14.75 1.75 -10.57
CA GLN A 367 -14.67 1.80 -12.04
C GLN A 367 -14.17 0.47 -12.64
N LYS A 368 -13.26 -0.24 -11.96
CA LYS A 368 -12.82 -1.57 -12.41
C LYS A 368 -13.95 -2.60 -12.39
N LEU A 369 -14.93 -2.48 -11.48
CA LEU A 369 -16.10 -3.34 -11.47
C LEU A 369 -17.02 -3.08 -12.68
N ALA A 370 -17.10 -1.83 -13.14
CA ALA A 370 -17.83 -1.52 -14.37
C ALA A 370 -17.13 -2.13 -15.61
N ASP A 371 -15.79 -2.03 -15.68
CA ASP A 371 -15.01 -2.68 -16.76
C ASP A 371 -15.26 -4.20 -16.79
N LEU A 372 -15.42 -4.84 -15.62
CA LEU A 372 -15.71 -6.27 -15.51
C LEU A 372 -17.08 -6.66 -16.06
N ARG A 373 -18.09 -5.79 -16.00
CA ARG A 373 -19.41 -6.09 -16.60
C ARG A 373 -19.31 -6.24 -18.12
N SER A 374 -18.60 -5.33 -18.79
CA SER A 374 -18.34 -5.46 -20.23
C SER A 374 -17.52 -6.71 -20.57
N LEU A 375 -16.51 -7.04 -19.75
CA LEU A 375 -15.72 -8.26 -19.92
C LEU A 375 -16.56 -9.53 -19.76
N ASN A 376 -17.47 -9.54 -18.79
CA ASN A 376 -18.37 -10.68 -18.53
C ASN A 376 -19.36 -10.88 -19.70
N GLU A 377 -19.93 -9.80 -20.22
CA GLU A 377 -20.81 -9.86 -21.40
C GLU A 377 -20.09 -10.45 -22.63
N GLU A 378 -18.89 -9.95 -22.93
CA GLU A 378 -18.11 -10.45 -24.06
C GLU A 378 -17.64 -11.89 -23.85
N HIS A 379 -17.19 -12.24 -22.62
CA HIS A 379 -16.88 -13.62 -22.27
C HIS A 379 -18.10 -14.53 -22.47
N SER A 380 -19.28 -14.13 -22.00
CA SER A 380 -20.51 -14.90 -22.13
C SER A 380 -20.94 -15.07 -23.59
N LYS A 381 -20.75 -14.05 -24.43
CA LYS A 381 -20.97 -14.12 -25.88
C LYS A 381 -20.05 -15.16 -26.54
N GLN A 382 -18.74 -15.11 -26.27
CA GLN A 382 -17.78 -16.06 -26.85
C GLN A 382 -17.98 -17.48 -26.31
N TYR A 383 -18.22 -17.62 -25.01
CA TYR A 383 -18.52 -18.89 -24.36
C TYR A 383 -19.75 -19.56 -24.98
N ARG A 384 -20.84 -18.81 -25.21
CA ARG A 384 -22.02 -19.33 -25.91
C ARG A 384 -21.65 -19.88 -27.28
N SER A 385 -20.92 -19.11 -28.09
CA SER A 385 -20.45 -19.55 -29.42
C SER A 385 -19.65 -20.86 -29.36
N LEU A 386 -18.78 -21.01 -28.35
CA LEU A 386 -17.99 -22.24 -28.15
C LEU A 386 -18.87 -23.42 -27.70
N SER A 387 -19.73 -23.20 -26.71
CA SER A 387 -20.55 -24.25 -26.09
C SER A 387 -21.67 -24.80 -26.99
N PHE A 388 -22.11 -24.05 -28.01
CA PHE A 388 -23.11 -24.53 -28.99
C PHE A 388 -22.55 -25.57 -29.97
N GLN A 389 -21.22 -25.64 -30.13
CA GLN A 389 -20.57 -26.63 -30.98
C GLN A 389 -20.33 -27.92 -30.18
N PRO A 390 -20.94 -29.07 -30.54
CA PRO A 390 -20.85 -30.30 -29.75
C PRO A 390 -19.41 -30.75 -29.49
N GLU A 391 -18.52 -30.67 -30.48
CA GLU A 391 -17.11 -31.04 -30.34
C GLU A 391 -16.35 -30.19 -29.31
N HIS A 392 -16.74 -28.92 -29.13
CA HIS A 392 -16.11 -28.01 -28.17
C HIS A 392 -16.78 -28.11 -26.80
N SER A 393 -18.10 -28.27 -26.76
CA SER A 393 -18.86 -28.49 -25.53
C SER A 393 -18.37 -29.72 -24.76
N MET A 394 -18.04 -30.81 -25.47
CA MET A 394 -17.44 -32.02 -24.88
C MET A 394 -16.05 -31.80 -24.26
N GLN A 395 -15.36 -30.72 -24.63
CA GLN A 395 -14.07 -30.35 -24.06
C GLN A 395 -14.21 -29.48 -22.81
N LEU A 396 -15.38 -28.88 -22.55
CA LEU A 396 -15.65 -28.11 -21.34
C LEU A 396 -15.90 -29.05 -20.14
N THR A 397 -15.56 -28.58 -18.94
CA THR A 397 -15.85 -29.35 -17.72
C THR A 397 -17.33 -29.20 -17.33
N PRO A 398 -17.93 -30.19 -16.65
CA PRO A 398 -19.31 -30.07 -16.17
C PRO A 398 -19.57 -28.82 -15.31
N LEU A 399 -18.60 -28.45 -14.47
CA LEU A 399 -18.70 -27.26 -13.62
C LEU A 399 -18.69 -25.96 -14.44
N VAL A 400 -17.87 -25.89 -15.50
CA VAL A 400 -17.87 -24.74 -16.43
C VAL A 400 -19.21 -24.63 -17.14
N LEU A 401 -19.76 -25.76 -17.62
CA LEU A 401 -21.09 -25.83 -18.23
C LEU A 401 -22.20 -25.40 -17.25
N GLU A 402 -22.14 -25.83 -16.00
CA GLU A 402 -23.15 -25.50 -14.99
C GLU A 402 -23.14 -24.01 -14.63
N VAL A 403 -21.95 -23.41 -14.49
CA VAL A 403 -21.79 -22.03 -14.04
C VAL A 403 -22.07 -21.04 -15.16
N PHE A 404 -21.57 -21.30 -16.38
CA PHE A 404 -21.69 -20.36 -17.51
C PHE A 404 -22.74 -20.74 -18.55
N GLY A 405 -23.26 -21.97 -18.54
CA GLY A 405 -24.19 -22.47 -19.56
C GLY A 405 -25.66 -22.08 -19.37
N SER A 406 -26.05 -21.49 -18.24
CA SER A 406 -27.46 -21.22 -17.94
C SER A 406 -27.87 -19.78 -18.29
N GLU A 407 -28.14 -19.55 -19.59
CA GLU A 407 -29.21 -18.69 -20.12
C GLU A 407 -29.64 -19.23 -21.50
N VAL A 408 -30.34 -20.36 -21.49
CA VAL A 408 -31.22 -20.77 -22.59
C VAL A 408 -32.55 -21.17 -21.97
N SER A 409 -33.40 -20.17 -21.73
CA SER A 409 -34.86 -20.28 -21.66
C SER A 409 -35.46 -18.89 -21.83
#